data_AF-B5BM45-F1
#
_entry.id   AF-B5BM45-F1
#
_cell.length_a   1.000
_cell.length_b   1.000
_cell.length_c   1.000
_cell.angle_alpha   90.00
_cell.angle_beta   90.00
_cell.angle_gamma   90.00
#
_symmetry.space_group_name_H-M   'P 1'
#
loop_
_entity.id
_entity.type
_entity.pdbx_description
1 polymer ?
#
loop_
_entity_poly.entity_id
_entity_poly.type
_entity_poly.pdbx_seq_one_letter_code
_entity_poly.pdbx_strand_id
1 'polypeptide(L)'
;MRFYSILSIFLICLNENSAFFIPPSNFEKCGFEDSLGIILCIVPVTSLFEGNINLANMTRARGIRIVDECRNATTCIAQFPCATNVQLDKVFGLLCDAFSYFSTDFAPCQKKILAQMPPCMRKAEKTLLKSDSIDHPCELISKHKPCLESEITNICGEEYWKPLDNTLNKLQKYAQIKCPNLDN
;
A
#
# COMPACT_ATOMS: atom_id res chain seq x y z
N MET A 1 6.84 -14.03 -13.51
CA MET A 1 6.67 -12.57 -13.51
C MET A 1 5.67 -12.23 -12.44
N ARG A 2 6.07 -11.44 -11.44
CA ARG A 2 5.29 -11.20 -10.22
C ARG A 2 4.96 -9.71 -10.20
N PHE A 3 3.74 -9.32 -10.57
CA PHE A 3 3.45 -7.89 -10.71
C PHE A 3 3.23 -7.22 -9.36
N TYR A 4 4.24 -6.49 -8.92
CA TYR A 4 4.32 -5.77 -7.65
C TYR A 4 3.84 -4.31 -7.76
N SER A 5 3.53 -3.77 -8.94
CA SER A 5 3.81 -2.34 -9.14
C SER A 5 2.90 -1.30 -8.47
N ILE A 6 1.66 -1.61 -8.07
CA ILE A 6 0.77 -0.58 -7.47
C ILE A 6 0.55 -0.85 -5.99
N LEU A 7 0.19 -2.08 -5.63
CA LEU A 7 0.07 -2.41 -4.21
C LEU A 7 1.43 -2.52 -3.53
N SER A 8 2.56 -2.73 -4.23
CA SER A 8 3.86 -2.62 -3.56
C SER A 8 4.24 -1.19 -3.29
N ILE A 9 3.71 -0.17 -3.98
CA ILE A 9 3.82 1.20 -3.47
C ILE A 9 3.12 1.28 -2.11
N PHE A 10 1.93 0.66 -1.98
CA PHE A 10 1.22 0.55 -0.70
C PHE A 10 1.91 -0.33 0.34
N LEU A 11 2.52 -1.47 -0.02
CA LEU A 11 3.12 -2.45 0.89
C LEU A 11 4.59 -2.17 1.22
N ILE A 12 5.34 -1.52 0.32
CA ILE A 12 6.62 -0.91 0.69
C ILE A 12 6.31 0.11 1.79
N CYS A 13 5.17 0.85 1.67
CA CYS A 13 4.67 1.68 2.76
C CYS A 13 4.30 0.95 4.06
N LEU A 14 4.35 -0.38 4.09
CA LEU A 14 3.98 -1.20 5.23
C LEU A 14 5.12 -2.07 5.78
N ASN A 15 6.25 -2.16 5.08
CA ASN A 15 7.34 -3.08 5.42
C ASN A 15 8.45 -2.35 6.17
N GLU A 16 8.95 -2.98 7.24
CA GLU A 16 9.76 -2.39 8.33
C GLU A 16 11.14 -1.83 7.94
N ASN A 17 11.51 -1.84 6.66
CA ASN A 17 12.80 -1.32 6.21
C ASN A 17 12.73 -0.04 5.37
N SER A 18 11.57 0.44 4.90
CA SER A 18 11.57 1.70 4.13
C SER A 18 10.27 2.46 3.86
N ALA A 19 9.04 2.08 4.28
CA ALA A 19 7.94 3.05 4.06
C ALA A 19 6.70 3.10 4.99
N PHE A 20 6.70 2.54 6.20
CA PHE A 20 5.92 3.21 7.24
C PHE A 20 6.75 4.40 7.74
N PHE A 21 6.55 5.59 7.17
CA PHE A 21 7.02 6.81 7.82
C PHE A 21 6.04 7.22 8.92
N ILE A 22 5.69 6.29 9.81
CA ILE A 22 5.34 6.67 11.17
C ILE A 22 6.70 6.77 11.84
N PRO A 23 7.27 7.98 11.97
CA PRO A 23 8.60 8.11 12.53
C PRO A 23 8.64 7.39 13.88
N PRO A 24 9.67 6.61 14.21
CA PRO A 24 9.72 5.81 15.44
C PRO A 24 9.28 6.59 16.69
N SER A 25 9.61 7.88 16.75
CA SER A 25 9.14 8.87 17.75
C SER A 25 7.62 8.94 17.99
N ASN A 26 6.80 8.49 17.05
CA ASN A 26 5.35 8.42 17.16
C ASN A 26 4.90 7.10 17.81
N PHE A 27 5.62 6.00 17.58
CA PHE A 27 5.42 4.74 18.30
C PHE A 27 6.02 4.77 19.71
N GLU A 28 7.09 5.53 19.92
CA GLU A 28 7.67 5.80 21.25
C GLU A 28 6.67 6.48 22.22
N LYS A 29 5.54 6.99 21.71
CA LYS A 29 4.43 7.53 22.53
C LYS A 29 3.49 6.45 23.06
N CYS A 30 3.56 5.22 22.55
CA CYS A 30 2.80 4.09 23.05
C CYS A 30 3.53 3.45 24.24
N GLY A 31 2.77 3.04 25.26
CA GLY A 31 3.31 2.15 26.29
C GLY A 31 3.72 0.80 25.70
N PHE A 32 4.52 0.02 26.44
CA PHE A 32 4.91 -1.33 26.01
C PHE A 32 3.69 -2.24 25.77
N GLU A 33 2.69 -2.20 26.66
CA GLU A 33 1.45 -2.98 26.54
C GLU A 33 0.66 -2.59 25.29
N ASP A 34 0.47 -1.28 25.04
CA ASP A 34 -0.19 -0.78 23.84
C ASP A 34 0.56 -1.20 22.57
N SER A 35 1.89 -1.09 22.58
CA SER A 35 2.73 -1.44 21.44
C SER A 35 2.61 -2.93 21.11
N LEU A 36 2.65 -3.81 22.12
CA LEU A 36 2.40 -5.24 21.95
C LEU A 36 0.99 -5.51 21.42
N GLY A 37 -0.02 -4.82 21.96
CA GLY A 37 -1.40 -4.91 21.48
C GLY A 37 -1.52 -4.55 20.00
N ILE A 38 -0.91 -3.45 19.57
CA ILE A 38 -0.87 -3.00 18.18
C ILE A 38 -0.16 -4.04 17.29
N ILE A 39 0.97 -4.58 17.73
CA ILE A 39 1.67 -5.65 17.00
C ILE A 39 0.76 -6.86 16.81
N LEU A 40 0.06 -7.29 17.87
CA LEU A 40 -0.89 -8.40 17.80
C LEU A 40 -2.08 -8.12 16.87
N CYS A 41 -2.50 -6.86 16.73
CA CYS A 41 -3.49 -6.48 15.72
C CYS A 41 -2.97 -6.68 14.28
N ILE A 42 -1.68 -6.40 14.03
CA ILE A 42 -1.10 -6.35 12.69
C ILE A 42 -0.61 -7.71 12.19
N VAL A 43 -0.09 -8.56 13.09
CA VAL A 43 0.50 -9.88 12.77
C VAL A 43 -0.39 -10.76 11.87
N PRO A 44 -1.71 -10.90 12.10
CA PRO A 44 -2.56 -11.70 11.22
C PRO A 44 -2.52 -11.21 9.76
N VAL A 45 -2.39 -9.92 9.53
CA VAL A 45 -2.36 -9.31 8.20
C VAL A 45 -0.99 -9.49 7.56
N THR A 46 0.10 -9.23 8.28
CA THR A 46 1.46 -9.38 7.74
C THR A 46 1.79 -10.84 7.45
N SER A 47 1.28 -11.78 8.23
CA SER A 47 1.44 -13.22 7.98
C SER A 47 0.82 -13.67 6.64
N LEU A 48 -0.24 -12.99 6.16
CA LEU A 48 -0.83 -13.27 4.85
C LEU A 48 0.06 -12.83 3.68
N PHE A 49 1.08 -12.01 3.98
CA PHE A 49 2.03 -11.46 3.02
C PHE A 49 3.36 -12.22 3.00
N GLU A 50 3.60 -13.08 4.00
CA GLU A 50 4.75 -13.99 4.01
C GLU A 50 4.75 -14.84 2.72
N GLY A 51 5.87 -14.80 1.99
CA GLY A 51 6.00 -15.48 0.69
C GLY A 51 5.77 -14.61 -0.56
N ASN A 52 5.58 -13.30 -0.41
CA ASN A 52 5.26 -12.31 -1.45
C ASN A 52 3.80 -12.37 -1.93
N ILE A 53 3.10 -11.25 -1.86
CA ILE A 53 1.78 -11.11 -2.48
C ILE A 53 1.95 -11.08 -4.00
N ASN A 54 1.54 -12.15 -4.67
CA ASN A 54 1.34 -12.12 -6.11
C ASN A 54 -0.10 -11.73 -6.42
N LEU A 55 -0.34 -10.43 -6.61
CA LEU A 55 -1.68 -9.92 -6.94
C LEU A 55 -2.22 -10.50 -8.23
N ALA A 56 -1.36 -10.82 -9.19
CA ALA A 56 -1.78 -11.40 -10.47
C ALA A 56 -2.49 -12.75 -10.30
N ASN A 57 -2.12 -13.48 -9.25
CA ASN A 57 -2.69 -14.78 -8.93
C ASN A 57 -3.51 -14.77 -7.64
N MET A 58 -3.84 -13.59 -7.11
CA MET A 58 -4.67 -13.49 -5.93
C MET A 58 -6.10 -13.92 -6.31
N THR A 59 -6.53 -15.05 -5.76
CA THR A 59 -7.92 -15.48 -5.92
C THR A 59 -8.83 -14.50 -5.20
N ARG A 60 -10.08 -14.37 -5.66
CA ARG A 60 -11.09 -13.56 -4.97
C ARG A 60 -11.23 -13.96 -3.50
N ALA A 61 -11.20 -15.27 -3.21
CA ALA A 61 -11.24 -15.79 -1.85
C ALA A 61 -10.04 -15.33 -0.99
N ARG A 62 -8.82 -15.31 -1.55
CA ARG A 62 -7.65 -14.78 -0.84
C ARG A 62 -7.74 -13.27 -0.64
N GLY A 63 -8.24 -12.54 -1.64
CA GLY A 63 -8.48 -11.09 -1.54
C GLY A 63 -9.46 -10.76 -0.41
N ILE A 64 -10.61 -11.45 -0.36
CA ILE A 64 -11.61 -11.31 0.72
C ILE A 64 -10.96 -11.58 2.08
N ARG A 65 -10.20 -12.68 2.22
CA ARG A 65 -9.50 -13.00 3.48
C ARG A 65 -8.54 -11.89 3.92
N ILE A 66 -7.75 -11.33 3.00
CA ILE A 66 -6.84 -10.22 3.33
C ILE A 66 -7.62 -8.99 3.78
N VAL A 67 -8.72 -8.67 3.10
CA VAL A 67 -9.59 -7.54 3.48
C VAL A 67 -10.18 -7.76 4.86
N ASP A 68 -10.68 -8.96 5.17
CA ASP A 68 -11.27 -9.28 6.47
C ASP A 68 -10.24 -9.13 7.61
N GLU A 69 -9.05 -9.73 7.47
CA GLU A 69 -7.99 -9.57 8.48
C GLU A 69 -7.55 -8.11 8.60
N CYS A 70 -7.49 -7.39 7.48
CA CYS A 70 -7.14 -5.98 7.48
C CYS A 70 -8.18 -5.13 8.23
N ARG A 71 -9.47 -5.41 8.06
CA ARG A 71 -10.55 -4.72 8.79
C ARG A 71 -10.54 -5.07 10.27
N ASN A 72 -10.25 -6.32 10.62
CA ASN A 72 -10.05 -6.74 12.01
C ASN A 72 -8.89 -5.97 12.65
N ALA A 73 -7.74 -5.89 11.96
CA ALA A 73 -6.59 -5.12 12.41
C ALA A 73 -6.92 -3.63 12.57
N THR A 74 -7.63 -3.02 11.60
CA THR A 74 -8.07 -1.63 11.68
C THR A 74 -8.93 -1.37 12.93
N THR A 75 -9.88 -2.27 13.20
CA THR A 75 -10.77 -2.18 14.38
C THR A 75 -10.01 -2.38 15.69
N CYS A 76 -9.04 -3.30 15.70
CA CYS A 76 -8.17 -3.58 16.84
C CYS A 76 -7.26 -2.37 17.13
N ILE A 77 -6.59 -1.82 16.12
CA ILE A 77 -5.72 -0.63 16.24
C ILE A 77 -6.50 0.58 16.78
N ALA A 78 -7.77 0.72 16.39
CA ALA A 78 -8.64 1.82 16.85
C ALA A 78 -8.86 1.83 18.38
N GLN A 79 -8.58 0.74 19.08
CA GLN A 79 -8.67 0.64 20.54
C GLN A 79 -7.48 1.29 21.26
N PHE A 80 -6.40 1.63 20.55
CA PHE A 80 -5.17 2.19 21.11
C PHE A 80 -5.08 3.69 20.79
N PRO A 81 -5.30 4.60 21.76
CA PRO A 81 -5.23 6.05 21.54
C PRO A 81 -3.89 6.50 20.96
N CYS A 82 -2.78 5.89 21.38
CA CYS A 82 -1.45 6.24 20.87
C CYS A 82 -1.31 5.98 19.36
N ALA A 83 -1.97 4.95 18.81
CA ALA A 83 -1.97 4.63 17.39
C ALA A 83 -2.94 5.51 16.58
N THR A 84 -4.13 5.78 17.12
CA THR A 84 -5.14 6.62 16.45
C THR A 84 -4.74 8.10 16.40
N ASN A 85 -4.01 8.58 17.41
CA ASN A 85 -3.43 9.92 17.42
C ASN A 85 -2.47 10.16 16.24
N VAL A 86 -1.83 9.10 15.76
CA VAL A 86 -0.93 9.13 14.59
C VAL A 86 -1.59 8.57 13.33
N GLN A 87 -2.91 8.33 13.38
CA GLN A 87 -3.76 7.90 12.28
C GLN A 87 -3.38 6.53 11.70
N LEU A 88 -2.73 5.67 12.48
CA LEU A 88 -2.34 4.32 12.04
C LEU A 88 -3.56 3.48 11.65
N ASP A 89 -4.66 3.61 12.40
CA ASP A 89 -5.96 3.00 12.08
C ASP A 89 -6.44 3.41 10.68
N LYS A 90 -6.30 4.68 10.32
CA LYS A 90 -6.71 5.20 9.01
C LYS A 90 -5.80 4.71 7.88
N VAL A 91 -4.49 4.64 8.13
CA VAL A 91 -3.53 4.08 7.16
C VAL A 91 -3.85 2.61 6.91
N PHE A 92 -4.14 1.85 7.96
CA PHE A 92 -4.55 0.45 7.84
C PHE A 92 -5.90 0.32 7.12
N GLY A 93 -6.86 1.20 7.41
CA GLY A 93 -8.14 1.26 6.70
C GLY A 93 -7.96 1.47 5.18
N LEU A 94 -7.04 2.34 4.77
CA LEU A 94 -6.70 2.56 3.35
C LEU A 94 -6.06 1.33 2.71
N LEU A 95 -5.24 0.59 3.46
CA LEU A 95 -4.70 -0.69 2.98
C LEU A 95 -5.85 -1.66 2.66
N CYS A 96 -6.86 -1.74 3.53
CA CYS A 96 -8.00 -2.62 3.31
C CYS A 96 -8.83 -2.18 2.10
N ASP A 97 -9.04 -0.87 1.95
CA ASP A 97 -9.72 -0.30 0.78
C ASP A 97 -8.97 -0.64 -0.51
N ALA A 98 -7.63 -0.52 -0.50
CA ALA A 98 -6.79 -0.88 -1.63
C ALA A 98 -6.91 -2.37 -1.97
N PHE A 99 -6.75 -3.28 -1.00
CA PHE A 99 -6.90 -4.72 -1.25
C PHE A 99 -8.28 -5.07 -1.76
N SER A 100 -9.33 -4.46 -1.20
CA SER A 100 -10.69 -4.65 -1.67
C SER A 100 -10.77 -4.27 -3.14
N TYR A 101 -10.41 -3.04 -3.50
CA TYR A 101 -10.39 -2.54 -4.86
C TYR A 101 -9.58 -3.43 -5.82
N PHE A 102 -8.37 -3.85 -5.44
CA PHE A 102 -7.54 -4.72 -6.26
C PHE A 102 -8.14 -6.12 -6.46
N SER A 103 -8.84 -6.64 -5.44
CA SER A 103 -9.45 -7.97 -5.49
C SER A 103 -10.80 -8.01 -6.20
N THR A 104 -11.48 -6.87 -6.33
CA THR A 104 -12.82 -6.76 -6.93
C THR A 104 -12.76 -5.96 -8.22
N ASP A 105 -12.74 -4.63 -8.11
CA ASP A 105 -13.06 -3.71 -9.20
C ASP A 105 -11.91 -3.58 -10.18
N PHE A 106 -10.66 -3.61 -9.71
CA PHE A 106 -9.48 -3.49 -10.55
C PHE A 106 -9.08 -4.79 -11.26
N ALA A 107 -9.60 -5.95 -10.82
CA ALA A 107 -9.20 -7.26 -11.35
C ALA A 107 -9.36 -7.41 -12.89
N PRO A 108 -10.40 -6.85 -13.54
CA PRO A 108 -10.48 -6.82 -15.01
C PRO A 108 -9.39 -5.98 -15.67
N CYS A 109 -9.10 -4.79 -15.13
CA CYS A 109 -8.03 -3.91 -15.63
C CYS A 109 -6.66 -4.56 -15.46
N GLN A 110 -6.42 -5.19 -14.32
CA GLN A 110 -5.19 -5.90 -14.04
C GLN A 110 -4.88 -6.95 -15.10
N LYS A 111 -5.88 -7.73 -15.56
CA LYS A 111 -5.69 -8.70 -16.65
C LYS A 111 -5.25 -8.03 -17.96
N LYS A 112 -5.81 -6.86 -18.30
CA LYS A 112 -5.42 -6.10 -19.50
C LYS A 112 -3.98 -5.60 -19.40
N ILE A 113 -3.61 -5.01 -18.26
CA ILE A 113 -2.25 -4.54 -18.00
C ILE A 113 -1.26 -5.70 -18.06
N LEU A 114 -1.59 -6.87 -17.50
CA LEU A 114 -0.71 -8.05 -17.57
C LEU A 114 -0.48 -8.53 -19.00
N ALA A 115 -1.53 -8.50 -19.84
CA ALA A 115 -1.42 -8.90 -21.24
C ALA A 115 -0.57 -7.92 -22.08
N GLN A 116 -0.60 -6.63 -21.74
CA GLN A 116 0.00 -5.55 -22.54
C GLN A 116 0.96 -4.68 -21.73
N MET A 117 1.67 -5.28 -20.79
CA MET A 117 2.42 -4.56 -19.76
C MET A 117 3.43 -3.57 -20.36
N PRO A 118 3.20 -2.25 -20.19
CA PRO A 118 4.02 -1.23 -20.81
C PRO A 118 5.45 -1.20 -20.24
N PRO A 119 6.45 -0.77 -21.02
CA PRO A 119 7.85 -0.69 -20.57
C PRO A 119 8.03 0.14 -19.30
N CYS A 120 7.28 1.25 -19.14
CA CYS A 120 7.41 2.11 -17.96
C CYS A 120 6.91 1.41 -16.69
N MET A 121 5.82 0.65 -16.77
CA MET A 121 5.31 -0.14 -15.65
C MET A 121 6.25 -1.31 -15.30
N ARG A 122 6.89 -1.95 -16.29
CA ARG A 122 7.95 -2.96 -16.03
C ARG A 122 9.15 -2.37 -15.30
N LYS A 123 9.52 -1.12 -15.62
CA LYS A 123 10.59 -0.41 -14.92
C LYS A 123 10.19 -0.10 -13.49
N ALA A 124 8.96 0.37 -13.27
CA ALA A 124 8.40 0.59 -11.94
C ALA A 124 8.41 -0.68 -11.08
N GLU A 125 7.91 -1.80 -11.62
CA GLU A 125 7.92 -3.11 -10.95
C GLU A 125 9.33 -3.51 -10.53
N LYS A 126 10.32 -3.39 -11.42
CA LYS A 126 11.73 -3.70 -11.12
C LYS A 126 12.33 -2.80 -10.05
N THR A 127 11.99 -1.51 -10.04
CA THR A 127 12.48 -0.57 -9.02
C THR A 127 11.87 -0.90 -7.66
N LEU A 128 10.57 -1.17 -7.61
CA LEU A 128 9.86 -1.54 -6.38
C LEU A 128 10.33 -2.89 -5.82
N LEU A 129 10.75 -3.82 -6.69
CA LEU A 129 11.33 -5.10 -6.29
C LEU A 129 12.74 -5.02 -5.69
N LYS A 130 13.44 -3.91 -5.91
CA LYS A 130 14.81 -3.67 -5.43
C LYS A 130 14.83 -2.62 -4.32
N SER A 131 13.73 -2.52 -3.56
CA SER A 131 13.44 -1.41 -2.65
C SER A 131 14.41 -1.21 -1.49
N ASP A 132 15.39 -2.09 -1.31
CA ASP A 132 16.47 -1.95 -0.33
C ASP A 132 17.33 -0.67 -0.52
N SER A 133 17.06 0.11 -1.57
CA SER A 133 17.81 1.32 -1.96
C SER A 133 16.96 2.59 -2.03
N ILE A 134 15.77 2.59 -1.41
CA ILE A 134 14.81 3.69 -1.55
C ILE A 134 14.73 4.46 -0.24
N ASP A 135 15.31 5.67 -0.24
CA ASP A 135 15.39 6.53 0.94
C ASP A 135 14.03 7.10 1.35
N HIS A 136 13.15 7.36 0.37
CA HIS A 136 11.82 7.92 0.66
C HIS A 136 10.73 7.38 -0.30
N PRO A 137 9.55 6.97 0.21
CA PRO A 137 8.42 6.55 -0.64
C PRO A 137 7.92 7.61 -1.62
N CYS A 138 8.28 8.88 -1.39
CA CYS A 138 7.90 9.99 -2.27
C CYS A 138 8.61 9.95 -3.60
N GLU A 139 9.87 9.52 -3.63
CA GLU A 139 10.62 9.39 -4.87
C GLU A 139 10.02 8.30 -5.75
N LEU A 140 9.55 7.21 -5.15
CA LEU A 140 8.82 6.17 -5.86
C LEU A 140 7.52 6.70 -6.45
N ILE A 141 6.71 7.37 -5.62
CA ILE A 141 5.41 7.88 -6.03
C ILE A 141 5.61 8.91 -7.14
N SER A 142 6.46 9.93 -6.97
CA SER A 142 6.66 10.97 -7.98
C SER A 142 7.20 10.41 -9.30
N LYS A 143 8.16 9.49 -9.24
CA LYS A 143 8.80 8.89 -10.41
C LYS A 143 7.87 7.98 -11.21
N HIS A 144 6.97 7.27 -10.54
CA HIS A 144 6.13 6.25 -11.17
C HIS A 144 4.68 6.66 -11.37
N LYS A 145 4.15 7.62 -10.59
CA LYS A 145 2.76 8.10 -10.70
C LYS A 145 2.39 8.56 -12.12
N PRO A 146 3.17 9.40 -12.83
CA PRO A 146 2.81 9.82 -14.19
C PRO A 146 2.72 8.67 -15.19
N CYS A 147 3.62 7.69 -15.08
CA CYS A 147 3.57 6.48 -15.90
C CYS A 147 2.33 5.65 -15.56
N LEU A 148 2.07 5.39 -14.28
CA LEU A 148 0.93 4.59 -13.84
C LEU A 148 -0.40 5.24 -14.26
N GLU A 149 -0.54 6.55 -14.05
CA GLU A 149 -1.71 7.32 -14.46
C GLU A 149 -1.99 7.19 -15.95
N SER A 150 -0.99 7.50 -16.78
CA SER A 150 -1.12 7.45 -18.24
C SER A 150 -1.47 6.05 -18.72
N GLU A 151 -0.72 5.03 -18.29
CA GLU A 151 -0.91 3.67 -18.78
C GLU A 151 -2.21 3.03 -18.28
N ILE A 152 -2.60 3.25 -17.02
CA ILE A 152 -3.89 2.74 -16.49
C ILE A 152 -5.04 3.43 -17.22
N THR A 153 -4.98 4.74 -17.39
CA THR A 153 -6.02 5.49 -18.10
C THR A 153 -6.14 5.04 -19.54
N ASN A 154 -5.02 4.81 -20.25
CA ASN A 154 -5.01 4.36 -21.64
C ASN A 154 -5.51 2.92 -21.81
N ILE A 155 -5.15 2.01 -20.90
CA ILE A 155 -5.47 0.56 -21.03
C ILE A 155 -6.86 0.25 -20.48
N CYS A 156 -7.25 0.92 -19.40
CA CYS A 156 -8.42 0.55 -18.60
C CYS A 156 -9.50 1.63 -18.54
N GLY A 157 -9.13 2.90 -18.71
CA GLY A 157 -10.02 4.04 -18.48
C GLY A 157 -9.70 4.79 -17.19
N GLU A 158 -10.06 6.07 -17.16
CA GLU A 158 -9.81 6.98 -16.02
C GLU A 158 -10.51 6.51 -14.74
N GLU A 159 -11.63 5.82 -14.86
CA GLU A 159 -12.39 5.24 -13.75
C GLU A 159 -11.57 4.23 -12.93
N TYR A 160 -10.55 3.60 -13.53
CA TYR A 160 -9.65 2.69 -12.83
C TYR A 160 -8.50 3.41 -12.11
N TRP A 161 -8.13 4.60 -12.57
CA TRP A 161 -7.06 5.41 -11.98
C TRP A 161 -7.54 6.23 -10.77
N LYS A 162 -8.71 6.87 -10.88
CA LYS A 162 -9.25 7.76 -9.83
C LYS A 162 -9.27 7.16 -8.42
N PRO A 163 -9.70 5.90 -8.20
CA PRO A 163 -9.65 5.28 -6.88
C PRO A 163 -8.23 5.09 -6.34
N LEU A 164 -7.27 4.78 -7.22
CA LEU A 164 -5.86 4.63 -6.85
C LEU A 164 -5.25 5.98 -6.45
N ASP A 165 -5.47 7.01 -7.26
CA ASP A 165 -5.00 8.36 -6.97
C ASP A 165 -5.57 8.89 -5.63
N ASN A 166 -6.88 8.72 -5.41
CA ASN A 166 -7.51 9.10 -4.15
C ASN A 166 -6.90 8.35 -2.95
N THR A 167 -6.65 7.05 -3.10
CA THR A 167 -6.04 6.25 -2.03
C THR A 167 -4.60 6.69 -1.75
N LEU A 168 -3.81 6.99 -2.78
CA LEU A 168 -2.45 7.52 -2.64
C LEU A 168 -2.43 8.90 -1.95
N ASN A 169 -3.32 9.81 -2.35
CA ASN A 169 -3.42 11.14 -1.76
C ASN A 169 -3.84 11.07 -0.27
N LYS A 170 -4.79 10.20 0.07
CA LYS A 170 -5.18 9.95 1.47
C LYS A 170 -4.04 9.31 2.26
N LEU A 171 -3.29 8.39 1.67
CA LEU A 171 -2.13 7.77 2.31
C LEU A 171 -1.08 8.82 2.66
N GLN A 172 -0.72 9.68 1.71
CA GLN A 172 0.22 10.79 1.94
C GLN A 172 -0.25 11.69 3.10
N LYS A 173 -1.54 12.00 3.16
CA LYS A 173 -2.14 12.80 4.24
C LYS A 173 -2.08 12.11 5.60
N TYR A 174 -2.49 10.85 5.70
CA TYR A 174 -2.63 10.13 6.98
C TYR A 174 -1.29 9.65 7.53
N ALA A 175 -0.41 9.16 6.66
CA ALA A 175 0.94 8.76 7.03
C ALA A 175 1.88 9.97 7.20
N GLN A 176 1.36 11.21 7.13
CA GLN A 176 2.11 12.45 7.31
C GLN A 176 3.37 12.52 6.42
N ILE A 177 3.30 11.90 5.24
CA ILE A 177 4.41 11.80 4.31
C ILE A 177 4.65 13.20 3.75
N LYS A 178 5.66 13.89 4.28
CA LYS A 178 6.15 15.14 3.71
C LYS A 178 7.10 14.80 2.57
N CYS A 179 6.58 14.76 1.35
CA CYS A 179 7.45 14.73 0.20
C CYS A 179 8.22 16.06 0.16
N PRO A 180 9.57 16.07 0.22
CA PRO A 180 10.30 17.27 -0.15
C PRO A 180 9.86 17.67 -1.56
N ASN A 181 9.83 18.96 -1.88
CA ASN A 181 9.63 19.38 -3.27
C ASN A 181 10.73 18.71 -4.08
N LEU A 182 10.37 17.69 -4.85
CA LEU A 182 11.27 16.98 -5.77
C LEU A 182 11.44 17.80 -7.06
N ASP A 183 11.47 19.13 -6.91
CA ASP A 183 11.75 20.09 -7.96
C ASP A 183 13.26 20.36 -7.92
N ASN A 184 14.00 19.54 -8.68
CA ASN A 184 15.29 19.90 -9.28
C ASN A 184 15.36 19.28 -10.67
#